data_AF-A0A6P2F2C0-F1
#
_entry.id   AF-A0A6P2F2C0-F1
#
_cell.length_a   1.000
_cell.length_b   1.000
_cell.length_c   1.000
_cell.angle_alpha   90.00
_cell.angle_beta   90.00
_cell.angle_gamma   90.00
#
_symmetry.space_group_name_H-M   'P 1'
#
loop_
_entity.id
_entity.type
_entity.pdbx_description
1 polymer ?
#
loop_
_entity_poly.entity_id
_entity_poly.type
_entity_poly.pdbx_seq_one_letter_code
_entity_poly.pdbx_strand_id
1 'polypeptide(L)'
;MARKFLVSIDHNKLESLQFRLQNLATAPSSPGVGQSYFDTVLGAAYTWNGTAWVPSDASKVAAGSIPNTALTTNPLARANHTGTQTAATISDFDAQVRTSRLDQMAAPTADVALNGRKITGLADGTSATDAVTKQQLDAVSQGRDFKDSVRVASTANVTISAPGTAIDGVTLSNGDRVLLKNQTTASQNGIYVFNGSAAAMTRATDADTAAKLTANTTVMVEEGTANADTQWTMTTNGAITIGTTSLAFVQTGAGTTYTQGTGISISGGVIAVDSTVARKYSATVGDGSATSIAITHSLGTQDVHVQVRDASTNAIVEVDWVATSTTVVTLTFAVAPASNAYRVVVIG
;
A
#
# COMPACT_ATOMS: atom_id res chain seq x y z
N MET A 1 17.98 -89.28 -54.21
CA MET A 1 16.51 -89.39 -54.35
C MET A 1 15.87 -89.23 -52.99
N ALA A 2 14.94 -88.29 -52.81
CA ALA A 2 14.20 -88.15 -51.55
C ALA A 2 13.15 -89.26 -51.45
N ARG A 3 13.16 -90.03 -50.34
CA ARG A 3 12.10 -90.99 -50.05
C ARG A 3 10.89 -90.22 -49.56
N LYS A 4 9.80 -90.27 -50.33
CA LYS A 4 8.52 -89.68 -49.94
C LYS A 4 7.71 -90.70 -49.16
N PHE A 5 7.23 -90.32 -47.99
CA PHE A 5 6.22 -91.06 -47.27
C PHE A 5 4.87 -90.39 -47.57
N LEU A 6 3.95 -91.13 -48.17
CA LEU A 6 2.63 -90.63 -48.58
C LEU A 6 1.54 -90.94 -47.53
N VAL A 7 1.97 -91.34 -46.34
CA VAL A 7 1.14 -91.65 -45.18
C VAL A 7 1.76 -90.98 -43.96
N SER A 8 0.95 -90.68 -42.95
CA SER A 8 1.43 -90.18 -41.68
C SER A 8 2.44 -91.16 -41.07
N ILE A 9 3.56 -90.64 -40.56
CA ILE A 9 4.54 -91.42 -39.82
C ILE A 9 4.25 -91.19 -38.34
N ASP A 10 3.89 -92.25 -37.63
CA ASP A 10 3.89 -92.24 -36.17
C ASP A 10 5.30 -92.57 -35.68
N HIS A 11 5.92 -91.62 -34.98
CA HIS A 11 7.25 -91.79 -34.41
C HIS A 11 7.20 -92.47 -33.03
N ASN A 12 6.02 -92.75 -32.47
CA ASN A 12 5.82 -93.34 -31.15
C ASN A 12 6.65 -92.65 -30.05
N LYS A 13 6.65 -91.31 -30.07
CA LYS A 13 7.43 -90.42 -29.19
C LYS A 13 8.96 -90.51 -29.34
N LEU A 14 9.49 -91.23 -30.33
CA LEU A 14 10.92 -91.19 -30.68
C LEU A 14 11.27 -89.88 -31.37
N GLU A 15 12.47 -89.38 -31.06
CA GLU A 15 13.00 -88.15 -31.65
C GLU A 15 13.44 -88.34 -33.10
N SER A 16 13.40 -87.24 -33.88
CA SER A 16 14.04 -87.17 -35.19
C SER A 16 15.37 -86.42 -35.05
N LEU A 17 16.47 -87.17 -35.06
CA LEU A 17 17.81 -86.60 -34.92
C LEU A 17 18.26 -85.89 -36.20
N GLN A 18 18.91 -84.73 -36.03
CA GLN A 18 19.45 -83.91 -37.14
C GLN A 18 18.38 -83.52 -38.19
N PHE A 19 17.11 -83.45 -37.77
CA PHE A 19 16.01 -83.07 -38.64
C PHE A 19 16.16 -81.63 -39.12
N ARG A 20 16.01 -81.41 -40.42
CA ARG A 20 15.91 -80.08 -41.01
C ARG A 20 14.55 -79.90 -41.67
N LEU A 21 13.95 -78.74 -41.42
CA LEU A 21 12.74 -78.31 -42.11
C LEU A 21 12.99 -78.17 -43.61
N GLN A 22 11.91 -78.16 -44.38
CA GLN A 22 11.99 -77.91 -45.80
C GLN A 22 12.42 -76.45 -46.06
N ASN A 23 13.55 -76.27 -46.73
CA ASN A 23 14.03 -74.94 -47.13
C ASN A 23 13.31 -74.48 -48.40
N LEU A 24 12.62 -73.35 -48.34
CA LEU A 24 11.93 -72.73 -49.47
C LEU A 24 12.17 -71.22 -49.48
N ALA A 25 12.25 -70.62 -50.66
CA ALA A 25 12.34 -69.17 -50.80
C ALA A 25 10.97 -68.46 -50.73
N THR A 26 9.88 -69.23 -50.86
CA THR A 26 8.50 -68.74 -50.80
C THR A 26 7.63 -69.73 -50.03
N ALA A 27 6.59 -69.20 -49.39
CA ALA A 27 5.66 -70.00 -48.61
C ALA A 27 4.87 -70.99 -49.50
N PRO A 28 4.64 -72.24 -49.05
CA PRO A 28 3.73 -73.16 -49.73
C PRO A 28 2.33 -72.56 -49.95
N SER A 29 1.77 -72.75 -51.15
CA SER A 29 0.50 -72.14 -51.58
C SER A 29 -0.76 -72.87 -51.11
N SER A 30 -0.63 -74.10 -50.59
CA SER A 30 -1.74 -74.89 -50.06
C SER A 30 -1.31 -75.66 -48.80
N PRO A 31 -1.07 -74.94 -47.70
CA PRO A 31 -0.51 -75.55 -46.50
C PRO A 31 -1.53 -76.32 -45.65
N GLY A 32 -1.05 -77.35 -44.96
CA GLY A 32 -1.77 -78.00 -43.87
C GLY A 32 -1.52 -77.28 -42.53
N VAL A 33 -2.49 -77.31 -41.61
CA VAL A 33 -2.31 -76.80 -40.23
C VAL A 33 -1.15 -77.52 -39.56
N GLY A 34 -0.24 -76.75 -38.93
CA GLY A 34 0.96 -77.28 -38.29
C GLY A 34 2.12 -77.57 -39.25
N GLN A 35 1.92 -77.44 -40.57
CA GLN A 35 3.01 -77.54 -41.53
C GLN A 35 4.05 -76.46 -41.24
N SER A 36 5.32 -76.84 -41.27
CA SER A 36 6.44 -75.93 -41.03
C SER A 36 7.47 -75.99 -42.15
N TYR A 37 8.02 -74.84 -42.52
CA TYR A 37 9.11 -74.71 -43.49
C TYR A 37 10.12 -73.67 -43.00
N PHE A 38 11.32 -73.68 -43.57
CA PHE A 38 12.32 -72.65 -43.34
C PHE A 38 12.35 -71.70 -44.55
N ASP A 39 12.02 -70.43 -44.32
CA ASP A 39 12.10 -69.38 -45.33
C ASP A 39 13.56 -68.97 -45.52
N THR A 40 14.14 -69.29 -46.67
CA THR A 40 15.56 -68.99 -46.95
C THR A 40 15.83 -67.53 -47.27
N VAL A 41 14.81 -66.72 -47.52
CA VAL A 41 14.93 -65.27 -47.76
C VAL A 41 14.87 -64.52 -46.43
N LEU A 42 13.89 -64.86 -45.58
CA LEU A 42 13.69 -64.19 -44.29
C LEU A 42 14.58 -64.76 -43.17
N GLY A 43 15.07 -65.98 -43.35
CA GLY A 43 16.00 -66.67 -42.44
C GLY A 43 15.34 -67.19 -41.18
N ALA A 44 14.07 -67.59 -41.24
CA ALA A 44 13.31 -68.09 -40.09
C ALA A 44 12.41 -69.27 -40.45
N ALA A 45 12.11 -70.12 -39.47
CA ALA A 45 11.08 -71.12 -39.62
C ALA A 45 9.69 -70.48 -39.49
N TYR A 46 8.77 -70.94 -40.31
CA TYR A 46 7.37 -70.53 -40.28
C TYR A 46 6.48 -71.75 -40.14
N THR A 47 5.41 -71.62 -39.36
CA THR A 47 4.39 -72.65 -39.16
C THR A 47 3.02 -72.11 -39.59
N TRP A 48 2.26 -72.88 -40.36
CA TRP A 48 0.91 -72.51 -40.75
C TRP A 48 -0.06 -72.78 -39.59
N ASN A 49 -0.73 -71.74 -39.10
CA ASN A 49 -1.67 -71.84 -37.99
C ASN A 49 -3.13 -72.16 -38.44
N GLY A 50 -3.37 -72.28 -39.74
CA GLY A 50 -4.71 -72.44 -40.34
C GLY A 50 -5.18 -71.22 -41.13
N THR A 51 -4.64 -70.04 -40.86
CA THR A 51 -5.00 -68.79 -41.55
C THR A 51 -3.80 -68.00 -42.07
N ALA A 52 -2.64 -68.11 -41.43
CA ALA A 52 -1.42 -67.41 -41.79
C ALA A 52 -0.16 -68.23 -41.45
N TRP A 53 0.94 -67.91 -42.14
CA TRP A 53 2.27 -68.38 -41.79
C TRP A 53 2.83 -67.52 -40.65
N VAL A 54 3.07 -68.14 -39.50
CA VAL A 54 3.59 -67.46 -38.30
C VAL A 54 5.08 -67.80 -38.13
N PRO A 55 5.98 -66.81 -38.01
CA PRO A 55 7.38 -67.07 -37.77
C PRO A 55 7.62 -67.59 -36.35
N SER A 56 8.61 -68.46 -36.21
CA SER A 56 9.11 -68.89 -34.89
C SER A 56 10.04 -67.85 -34.24
N ASP A 57 10.58 -66.92 -35.01
CA ASP A 57 11.46 -65.85 -34.56
C ASP A 57 10.67 -64.56 -34.33
N ALA A 58 10.69 -64.05 -33.10
CA ALA A 58 10.01 -62.82 -32.70
C ALA A 58 10.46 -61.59 -33.51
N SER A 59 11.71 -61.54 -33.96
CA SER A 59 12.22 -60.42 -34.78
C SER A 59 11.61 -60.36 -36.18
N LYS A 60 10.95 -61.43 -36.62
CA LYS A 60 10.30 -61.56 -37.94
C LYS A 60 8.78 -61.43 -37.87
N VAL A 61 8.23 -61.25 -36.68
CA VAL A 61 6.79 -60.99 -36.46
C VAL A 61 6.47 -59.56 -36.93
N ALA A 62 5.33 -59.38 -37.58
CA ALA A 62 4.90 -58.06 -38.05
C ALA A 62 4.65 -57.10 -36.85
N ALA A 63 5.06 -55.84 -36.98
CA ALA A 63 4.83 -54.84 -35.94
C ALA A 63 3.33 -54.71 -35.62
N GLY A 64 2.98 -54.73 -34.32
CA GLY A 64 1.60 -54.63 -33.84
C GLY A 64 0.77 -55.92 -33.96
N SER A 65 1.32 -57.03 -34.46
CA SER A 65 0.58 -58.29 -34.59
C SER A 65 0.53 -59.13 -33.30
N ILE A 66 1.35 -58.79 -32.29
CA ILE A 66 1.26 -59.37 -30.95
C ILE A 66 0.31 -58.50 -30.12
N PRO A 67 -0.88 -59.01 -29.73
CA PRO A 67 -1.80 -58.25 -28.89
C PRO A 67 -1.21 -58.07 -27.48
N ASN A 68 -1.50 -56.95 -26.82
CA ASN A 68 -1.01 -56.70 -25.45
C ASN A 68 -1.44 -57.79 -24.45
N THR A 69 -2.54 -58.50 -24.71
CA THR A 69 -3.02 -59.63 -23.88
C THR A 69 -2.09 -60.85 -23.93
N ALA A 70 -1.25 -60.97 -24.96
CA ALA A 70 -0.24 -62.02 -25.07
C ALA A 70 1.08 -61.66 -24.37
N LEU A 71 1.23 -60.43 -23.87
CA LEU A 71 2.41 -59.97 -23.14
C LEU A 71 2.19 -60.11 -21.63
N THR A 72 3.19 -60.62 -20.91
CA THR A 72 3.16 -60.74 -19.44
C THR A 72 2.99 -59.39 -18.74
N THR A 73 3.43 -58.31 -19.39
CA THR A 73 3.31 -56.95 -18.88
C THR A 73 2.76 -56.05 -19.97
N ASN A 74 1.63 -55.40 -19.71
CA ASN A 74 1.02 -54.46 -20.64
C ASN A 74 1.89 -53.19 -20.73
N PRO A 75 2.47 -52.87 -21.91
CA PRO A 75 3.33 -51.69 -22.08
C PRO A 75 2.56 -50.35 -22.07
N LEU A 76 1.22 -50.37 -22.08
CA LEU A 76 0.38 -49.16 -22.02
C LEU A 76 -0.11 -48.83 -20.61
N ALA A 77 0.10 -49.73 -19.64
CA ALA A 77 -0.31 -49.47 -18.26
C ALA A 77 0.70 -48.55 -17.59
N ARG A 78 0.29 -47.31 -17.27
CA ARG A 78 1.18 -46.30 -16.68
C ARG A 78 1.85 -46.73 -15.38
N ALA A 79 1.23 -47.64 -14.61
CA ALA A 79 1.84 -48.22 -13.41
C ALA A 79 3.13 -49.01 -13.70
N ASN A 80 3.30 -49.47 -14.95
CA ASN A 80 4.47 -50.22 -15.40
C ASN A 80 5.56 -49.30 -15.99
N HIS A 81 5.33 -47.98 -16.04
CA HIS A 81 6.32 -47.01 -16.51
C HIS A 81 7.22 -46.63 -15.32
N THR A 82 8.19 -47.48 -14.99
CA THR A 82 9.09 -47.30 -13.83
C THR A 82 10.34 -46.45 -14.14
N GLY A 83 10.46 -45.90 -15.35
CA GLY A 83 11.58 -45.07 -15.80
C GLY A 83 11.23 -43.59 -16.00
N THR A 84 12.23 -42.78 -16.36
CA THR A 84 12.05 -41.35 -16.67
C THR A 84 11.38 -41.18 -18.03
N GLN A 85 10.20 -40.57 -18.04
CA GLN A 85 9.55 -40.10 -19.27
C GLN A 85 9.94 -38.65 -19.49
N THR A 86 10.57 -38.35 -20.62
CA THR A 86 10.88 -36.95 -20.98
C THR A 86 9.59 -36.26 -21.40
N ALA A 87 9.51 -34.93 -21.20
CA ALA A 87 8.34 -34.16 -21.60
C ALA A 87 7.97 -34.35 -23.08
N ALA A 88 8.97 -34.53 -23.96
CA ALA A 88 8.77 -34.77 -25.39
C ALA A 88 8.03 -36.08 -25.72
N THR A 89 8.00 -37.05 -24.79
CA THR A 89 7.27 -38.32 -24.96
C THR A 89 5.82 -38.25 -24.47
N ILE A 90 5.41 -37.12 -23.88
CA ILE A 90 4.07 -36.91 -23.34
C ILE A 90 3.38 -35.86 -24.22
N SER A 91 2.52 -36.33 -25.13
CA SER A 91 1.93 -35.51 -26.21
C SER A 91 1.12 -34.30 -25.72
N ASP A 92 0.63 -34.32 -24.49
CA ASP A 92 -0.24 -33.31 -23.89
C ASP A 92 0.40 -32.55 -22.73
N PHE A 93 1.70 -32.74 -22.45
CA PHE A 93 2.36 -32.17 -21.28
C PHE A 93 2.16 -30.65 -21.18
N ASP A 94 2.47 -29.93 -22.25
CA ASP A 94 2.31 -28.47 -22.29
C ASP A 94 0.85 -28.04 -22.16
N ALA A 95 -0.09 -28.80 -22.73
CA ALA A 95 -1.51 -28.48 -22.68
C ALA A 95 -2.03 -28.61 -21.24
N GLN A 96 -1.67 -29.69 -20.54
CA GLN A 96 -2.08 -29.94 -19.16
C GLN A 96 -1.42 -28.95 -18.18
N VAL A 97 -0.15 -28.61 -18.39
CA VAL A 97 0.54 -27.61 -17.55
C VAL A 97 -0.12 -26.22 -17.70
N ARG A 98 -0.53 -25.84 -18.90
CA ARG A 98 -1.20 -24.55 -19.15
C ARG A 98 -2.63 -24.47 -18.61
N THR A 99 -3.31 -25.59 -18.44
CA THR A 99 -4.68 -25.65 -17.89
C THR A 99 -4.71 -25.89 -16.38
N SER A 100 -3.57 -26.24 -15.78
CA SER A 100 -3.45 -26.38 -14.33
C SER A 100 -3.75 -25.05 -13.66
N ARG A 101 -4.73 -25.04 -12.76
CA ARG A 101 -5.10 -23.82 -12.04
C ARG A 101 -4.06 -23.51 -10.97
N LEU A 102 -3.81 -22.23 -10.73
CA LEU A 102 -2.83 -21.79 -9.75
C LEU A 102 -3.19 -22.25 -8.31
N ASP A 103 -4.47 -22.39 -7.98
CA ASP A 103 -4.95 -22.85 -6.68
C ASP A 103 -4.73 -24.36 -6.43
N GLN A 104 -4.43 -25.13 -7.48
CA GLN A 104 -4.12 -26.57 -7.39
C GLN A 104 -2.62 -26.84 -7.29
N MET A 105 -1.79 -25.80 -7.44
CA MET A 105 -0.35 -25.91 -7.28
C MET A 105 0.01 -25.89 -5.79
N ALA A 106 1.10 -26.58 -5.43
CA ALA A 106 1.66 -26.45 -4.09
C ALA A 106 2.04 -24.98 -3.83
N ALA A 107 1.88 -24.53 -2.58
CA ALA A 107 2.25 -23.18 -2.18
C ALA A 107 3.73 -22.91 -2.52
N PRO A 108 4.06 -21.72 -3.07
CA PRO A 108 5.46 -21.35 -3.28
C PRO A 108 6.25 -21.40 -1.98
N THR A 109 7.43 -22.01 -2.01
CA THR A 109 8.36 -22.05 -0.87
C THR A 109 9.41 -20.93 -0.91
N ALA A 110 9.31 -20.04 -1.91
CA ALA A 110 10.16 -18.87 -2.13
C ALA A 110 9.37 -17.79 -2.88
N ASP A 111 9.91 -16.57 -2.90
CA ASP A 111 9.31 -15.42 -3.60
C ASP A 111 9.15 -15.69 -5.11
N VAL A 112 8.02 -15.26 -5.67
CA VAL A 112 7.69 -15.44 -7.08
C VAL A 112 7.98 -14.15 -7.86
N ALA A 113 9.06 -14.16 -8.65
CA ALA A 113 9.38 -13.04 -9.54
C ALA A 113 8.51 -13.07 -10.81
N LEU A 114 7.80 -11.98 -11.10
CA LEU A 114 6.90 -11.86 -12.26
C LEU A 114 7.53 -11.23 -13.51
N ASN A 115 8.84 -10.94 -13.50
CA ASN A 115 9.59 -10.43 -14.65
C ASN A 115 8.93 -9.24 -15.40
N GLY A 116 8.48 -8.24 -14.63
CA GLY A 116 7.85 -7.02 -15.14
C GLY A 116 6.43 -7.20 -15.72
N ARG A 117 5.78 -8.35 -15.46
CA ARG A 117 4.39 -8.60 -15.89
C ARG A 117 3.40 -8.08 -14.87
N LYS A 118 2.21 -7.70 -15.35
CA LYS A 118 1.08 -7.27 -14.52
C LYS A 118 0.32 -8.49 -13.98
N ILE A 119 -0.21 -8.38 -12.77
CA ILE A 119 -1.26 -9.27 -12.25
C ILE A 119 -2.60 -8.62 -12.58
N THR A 120 -3.44 -9.26 -13.38
CA THR A 120 -4.74 -8.73 -13.82
C THR A 120 -5.89 -9.59 -13.29
N GLY A 121 -7.06 -8.98 -13.02
CA GLY A 121 -8.21 -9.68 -12.48
C GLY A 121 -8.12 -9.97 -10.97
N LEU A 122 -7.23 -9.28 -10.26
CA LEU A 122 -7.11 -9.34 -8.81
C LEU A 122 -8.33 -8.66 -8.16
N ALA A 123 -8.93 -9.32 -7.16
CA ALA A 123 -9.96 -8.72 -6.33
C ALA A 123 -9.34 -7.76 -5.30
N ASP A 124 -10.17 -6.85 -4.81
CA ASP A 124 -9.79 -5.89 -3.79
C ASP A 124 -9.38 -6.60 -2.48
N GLY A 125 -8.18 -6.27 -1.97
CA GLY A 125 -7.64 -6.85 -0.74
C GLY A 125 -8.47 -6.47 0.49
N THR A 126 -8.60 -7.40 1.43
CA THR A 126 -9.42 -7.25 2.65
C THR A 126 -8.65 -7.54 3.94
N SER A 127 -7.67 -8.45 3.89
CA SER A 127 -6.77 -8.79 4.99
C SER A 127 -5.43 -8.05 4.89
N ALA A 128 -4.71 -7.93 6.01
CA ALA A 128 -3.46 -7.17 6.07
C ALA A 128 -2.33 -7.73 5.17
N THR A 129 -2.43 -8.98 4.73
CA THR A 129 -1.45 -9.66 3.86
C THR A 129 -1.90 -9.74 2.40
N ASP A 130 -3.08 -9.21 2.07
CA ASP A 130 -3.59 -9.27 0.70
C ASP A 130 -2.84 -8.30 -0.21
N ALA A 131 -2.70 -8.67 -1.48
CA ALA A 131 -2.32 -7.72 -2.50
C ALA A 131 -3.46 -6.71 -2.71
N VAL A 132 -3.12 -5.42 -2.87
CA VAL A 132 -4.09 -4.34 -3.14
C VAL A 132 -4.16 -4.04 -4.63
N THR A 133 -5.36 -3.75 -5.13
CA THR A 133 -5.51 -3.30 -6.52
C THR A 133 -5.06 -1.84 -6.65
N LYS A 134 -4.63 -1.46 -7.86
CA LYS A 134 -4.33 -0.04 -8.15
C LYS A 134 -5.56 0.84 -7.91
N GLN A 135 -6.77 0.33 -8.15
CA GLN A 135 -8.01 1.03 -7.89
C GLN A 135 -8.21 1.31 -6.38
N GLN A 136 -7.98 0.35 -5.50
CA GLN A 136 -8.05 0.58 -4.05
C GLN A 136 -7.04 1.62 -3.59
N LEU A 137 -5.81 1.51 -4.09
CA LEU A 137 -4.77 2.49 -3.79
C LEU A 137 -5.19 3.89 -4.26
N ASP A 138 -5.75 4.00 -5.46
CA ASP A 138 -6.23 5.26 -6.02
C ASP A 138 -7.43 5.83 -5.25
N ALA A 139 -8.34 4.98 -4.77
CA ALA A 139 -9.47 5.40 -3.95
C ALA A 139 -9.01 5.96 -2.58
N VAL A 140 -8.00 5.34 -1.96
CA VAL A 140 -7.38 5.84 -0.73
C VAL A 140 -6.65 7.16 -1.00
N SER A 141 -5.94 7.24 -2.13
CA SER A 141 -5.23 8.47 -2.53
C SER A 141 -6.19 9.62 -2.86
N GLN A 142 -7.41 9.35 -3.35
CA GLN A 142 -8.40 10.37 -3.68
C GLN A 142 -8.97 11.12 -2.46
N GLY A 143 -8.69 10.67 -1.23
CA GLY A 143 -9.03 11.44 -0.03
C GLY A 143 -8.19 12.72 0.15
N ARG A 144 -6.99 12.79 -0.44
CA ARG A 144 -6.08 13.95 -0.42
C ARG A 144 -5.21 13.96 -1.68
N ASP A 145 -5.43 14.93 -2.57
CA ASP A 145 -4.63 15.12 -3.78
C ASP A 145 -3.30 15.83 -3.42
N PHE A 146 -2.35 15.08 -2.85
CA PHE A 146 -1.04 15.63 -2.48
C PHE A 146 -0.20 15.96 -3.72
N LYS A 147 0.40 17.16 -3.69
CA LYS A 147 1.36 17.65 -4.68
C LYS A 147 2.77 17.59 -4.14
N ASP A 148 3.74 17.64 -5.05
CA ASP A 148 5.13 17.84 -4.65
C ASP A 148 5.22 19.14 -3.84
N SER A 149 6.02 19.09 -2.78
CA SER A 149 6.22 20.20 -1.87
C SER A 149 6.62 21.49 -2.59
N VAL A 150 6.30 22.61 -1.95
CA VAL A 150 6.80 23.92 -2.37
C VAL A 150 7.89 24.34 -1.40
N ARG A 151 8.89 25.02 -1.93
CA ARG A 151 9.96 25.58 -1.10
C ARG A 151 9.41 26.69 -0.21
N VAL A 152 8.50 27.52 -0.73
CA VAL A 152 7.93 28.64 0.02
C VAL A 152 6.48 28.93 -0.36
N ALA A 153 5.72 29.55 0.53
CA ALA A 153 4.38 30.07 0.25
C ALA A 153 4.34 31.60 0.36
N SER A 154 3.51 32.24 -0.45
CA SER A 154 3.39 33.70 -0.38
C SER A 154 2.81 34.16 0.96
N THR A 155 3.21 35.37 1.38
CA THR A 155 2.65 36.12 2.52
C THR A 155 1.82 37.33 2.08
N ALA A 156 1.94 37.73 0.81
CA ALA A 156 1.22 38.83 0.19
C ALA A 156 1.01 38.55 -1.32
N ASN A 157 0.41 39.51 -2.03
CA ASN A 157 0.28 39.46 -3.49
C ASN A 157 1.68 39.48 -4.15
N VAL A 158 1.91 38.57 -5.10
CA VAL A 158 3.15 38.45 -5.86
C VAL A 158 2.86 38.76 -7.32
N THR A 159 3.63 39.66 -7.92
CA THR A 159 3.55 39.95 -9.36
C THR A 159 4.09 38.76 -10.15
N ILE A 160 3.22 37.89 -10.65
CA ILE A 160 3.62 36.64 -11.33
C ILE A 160 4.60 36.86 -12.48
N SER A 161 4.48 37.97 -13.24
CA SER A 161 5.38 38.31 -14.34
C SER A 161 6.79 38.74 -13.92
N ALA A 162 6.96 39.17 -12.66
CA ALA A 162 8.21 39.64 -12.08
C ALA A 162 8.16 39.48 -10.55
N PRO A 163 8.34 38.25 -10.03
CA PRO A 163 8.10 37.90 -8.63
C PRO A 163 9.10 38.49 -7.63
N GLY A 164 10.21 39.08 -8.11
CA GLY A 164 11.30 39.55 -7.24
C GLY A 164 12.27 38.43 -6.85
N THR A 165 13.20 38.71 -5.95
CA THR A 165 14.26 37.75 -5.59
C THR A 165 13.91 36.87 -4.39
N ALA A 166 12.92 37.24 -3.58
CA ALA A 166 12.57 36.53 -2.35
C ALA A 166 11.08 36.55 -2.07
N ILE A 167 10.60 35.46 -1.44
CA ILE A 167 9.23 35.31 -0.93
C ILE A 167 9.35 34.75 0.49
N ASP A 168 8.57 35.28 1.45
CA ASP A 168 8.57 34.86 2.87
C ASP A 168 9.98 34.80 3.53
N GLY A 169 10.87 35.72 3.14
CA GLY A 169 12.25 35.78 3.62
C GLY A 169 13.23 34.80 2.95
N VAL A 170 12.75 33.94 2.04
CA VAL A 170 13.57 32.97 1.32
C VAL A 170 13.95 33.52 -0.06
N THR A 171 15.25 33.57 -0.34
CA THR A 171 15.75 33.95 -1.68
C THR A 171 15.58 32.79 -2.65
N LEU A 172 14.94 33.04 -3.79
CA LEU A 172 14.53 32.03 -4.76
C LEU A 172 15.57 31.81 -5.86
N SER A 173 15.69 30.55 -6.28
CA SER A 173 16.47 30.10 -7.42
C SER A 173 15.56 29.58 -8.53
N ASN A 174 16.04 29.61 -9.77
CA ASN A 174 15.29 29.10 -10.91
C ASN A 174 14.93 27.61 -10.71
N GLY A 175 13.66 27.27 -10.91
CA GLY A 175 13.12 25.93 -10.64
C GLY A 175 12.42 25.79 -9.28
N ASP A 176 12.59 26.75 -8.35
CA ASP A 176 11.97 26.68 -7.04
C ASP A 176 10.43 26.68 -7.15
N ARG A 177 9.79 25.76 -6.42
CA ARG A 177 8.34 25.66 -6.35
C ARG A 177 7.80 26.60 -5.29
N VAL A 178 6.75 27.34 -5.62
CA VAL A 178 6.14 28.37 -4.77
C VAL A 178 4.64 28.20 -4.75
N LEU A 179 4.04 28.18 -3.56
CA LEU A 179 2.59 28.30 -3.40
C LEU A 179 2.18 29.78 -3.37
N LEU A 180 1.47 30.23 -4.40
CA LEU A 180 0.81 31.53 -4.41
C LEU A 180 -0.61 31.37 -3.86
N LYS A 181 -0.84 31.83 -2.63
CA LYS A 181 -2.14 31.73 -1.94
C LYS A 181 -2.80 33.06 -1.62
N ASN A 182 -2.08 34.18 -1.74
CA ASN A 182 -2.58 35.53 -1.42
C ASN A 182 -2.59 36.46 -2.65
N GLN A 183 -2.90 35.95 -3.84
CA GLN A 183 -3.08 36.82 -5.01
C GLN A 183 -4.34 37.68 -4.86
N THR A 184 -4.25 38.94 -5.31
CA THR A 184 -5.42 39.84 -5.37
C THR A 184 -6.50 39.27 -6.29
N THR A 185 -6.10 38.66 -7.42
CA THR A 185 -7.00 37.88 -8.27
C THR A 185 -6.91 36.40 -7.87
N ALA A 186 -7.88 35.92 -7.09
CA ALA A 186 -7.85 34.58 -6.50
C ALA A 186 -7.77 33.42 -7.52
N SER A 187 -8.14 33.63 -8.79
CA SER A 187 -7.95 32.63 -9.84
C SER A 187 -6.49 32.44 -10.28
N GLN A 188 -5.61 33.36 -9.87
CA GLN A 188 -4.15 33.27 -10.04
C GLN A 188 -3.46 32.55 -8.89
N ASN A 189 -4.18 32.17 -7.83
CA ASN A 189 -3.61 31.31 -6.80
C ASN A 189 -3.25 29.92 -7.38
N GLY A 190 -2.36 29.21 -6.69
CA GLY A 190 -1.92 27.86 -7.06
C GLY A 190 -0.43 27.67 -6.88
N ILE A 191 0.08 26.58 -7.46
CA ILE A 191 1.49 26.19 -7.34
C ILE A 191 2.22 26.59 -8.62
N TYR A 192 3.33 27.29 -8.45
CA TYR A 192 4.14 27.87 -9.51
C TYR A 192 5.61 27.45 -9.40
N VAL A 193 6.31 27.50 -10.53
CA VAL A 193 7.76 27.38 -10.65
C VAL A 193 8.34 28.76 -10.89
N PHE A 194 9.30 29.14 -10.06
CA PHE A 194 10.04 30.39 -10.18
C PHE A 194 11.04 30.31 -11.34
N ASN A 195 10.93 31.23 -12.30
CA ASN A 195 11.78 31.24 -13.51
C ASN A 195 12.87 32.31 -13.49
N GLY A 196 13.02 33.04 -12.38
CA GLY A 196 13.89 34.21 -12.25
C GLY A 196 13.14 35.44 -11.73
N SER A 197 13.87 36.40 -11.17
CA SER A 197 13.28 37.53 -10.44
C SER A 197 12.47 38.51 -11.32
N ALA A 198 12.84 38.62 -12.59
CA ALA A 198 12.16 39.44 -13.60
C ALA A 198 11.51 38.59 -14.71
N ALA A 199 11.38 37.28 -14.50
CA ALA A 199 10.77 36.36 -15.45
C ALA A 199 9.42 35.87 -14.91
N ALA A 200 8.46 35.69 -15.82
CA ALA A 200 7.14 35.21 -15.42
C ALA A 200 7.21 33.80 -14.84
N MET A 201 6.61 33.59 -13.67
CA MET A 201 6.45 32.26 -13.10
C MET A 201 5.49 31.42 -13.96
N THR A 202 5.74 30.12 -14.03
CA THR A 202 4.88 29.16 -14.74
C THR A 202 4.15 28.30 -13.73
N ARG A 203 2.93 27.84 -14.04
CA ARG A 203 2.25 26.87 -13.16
C ARG A 203 3.05 25.56 -13.14
N ALA A 204 3.11 24.92 -11.98
CA ALA A 204 3.78 23.65 -11.82
C ALA A 204 3.07 22.53 -12.58
N THR A 205 3.82 21.60 -13.17
CA THR A 205 3.30 20.57 -14.08
C THR A 205 2.31 19.59 -13.43
N ASP A 206 2.38 19.40 -12.12
CA ASP A 206 1.46 18.60 -11.32
C ASP A 206 0.19 19.37 -10.89
N ALA A 207 0.09 20.66 -11.25
CA ALA A 207 -0.96 21.60 -10.85
C ALA A 207 -1.34 22.62 -11.96
N ASP A 208 -1.09 22.30 -13.22
CA ASP A 208 -1.23 23.20 -14.39
C ASP A 208 -2.57 23.07 -15.14
N THR A 209 -3.38 22.08 -14.80
CA THR A 209 -4.65 21.79 -15.49
C THR A 209 -5.79 21.55 -14.49
N ALA A 210 -7.02 21.78 -14.94
CA ALA A 210 -8.23 21.54 -14.15
C ALA A 210 -8.34 20.09 -13.63
N ALA A 211 -7.86 19.11 -14.40
CA ALA A 211 -7.86 17.71 -14.01
C ALA A 211 -6.85 17.38 -12.91
N LYS A 212 -5.80 18.19 -12.77
CA LYS A 212 -4.74 18.00 -11.77
C LYS A 212 -4.91 18.92 -10.56
N LEU A 213 -5.61 20.05 -10.69
CA LEU A 213 -5.86 20.97 -9.58
C LEU A 213 -7.30 20.79 -9.10
N THR A 214 -7.53 19.69 -8.38
CA THR A 214 -8.87 19.29 -7.91
C THR A 214 -9.12 19.74 -6.47
N ALA A 215 -10.39 19.79 -6.06
CA ALA A 215 -10.74 20.04 -4.66
C ALA A 215 -9.97 19.08 -3.72
N ASN A 216 -9.49 19.58 -2.58
CA ASN A 216 -8.59 18.89 -1.66
C ASN A 216 -7.13 18.71 -2.14
N THR A 217 -6.72 19.39 -3.22
CA THR A 217 -5.29 19.54 -3.56
C THR A 217 -4.54 20.01 -2.32
N THR A 218 -3.56 19.25 -1.86
CA THR A 218 -2.81 19.52 -0.64
C THR A 218 -1.32 19.64 -0.95
N VAL A 219 -0.65 20.62 -0.35
CA VAL A 219 0.78 20.86 -0.54
C VAL A 219 1.44 21.23 0.78
N MET A 220 2.67 20.77 0.98
CA MET A 220 3.50 21.13 2.14
C MET A 220 4.49 22.22 1.75
N VAL A 221 4.79 23.11 2.70
CA VAL A 221 5.73 24.22 2.58
C VAL A 221 6.97 23.92 3.40
N GLU A 222 8.14 23.98 2.79
CA GLU A 222 9.41 23.56 3.41
C GLU A 222 10.13 24.69 4.16
N GLU A 223 10.16 25.90 3.59
CA GLU A 223 10.89 27.05 4.11
C GLU A 223 9.99 28.30 4.17
N GLY A 224 10.43 29.30 4.94
CA GLY A 224 9.73 30.57 5.11
C GLY A 224 9.81 31.08 6.54
N THR A 225 9.67 32.39 6.72
CA THR A 225 9.59 32.98 8.06
C THR A 225 8.22 32.75 8.68
N ALA A 226 7.16 32.88 7.88
CA ALA A 226 5.77 32.77 8.33
C ALA A 226 5.12 31.43 7.99
N ASN A 227 5.47 30.80 6.87
CA ASN A 227 4.78 29.60 6.37
C ASN A 227 5.65 28.33 6.36
N ALA A 228 6.86 28.32 6.94
CA ALA A 228 7.66 27.09 7.05
C ALA A 228 6.89 25.98 7.79
N ASP A 229 7.11 24.74 7.36
CA ASP A 229 6.52 23.53 7.93
C ASP A 229 4.98 23.54 8.01
N THR A 230 4.32 24.27 7.10
CA THR A 230 2.85 24.33 7.01
C THR A 230 2.30 23.45 5.89
N GLN A 231 1.09 22.95 6.07
CA GLN A 231 0.32 22.23 5.06
C GLN A 231 -0.89 23.07 4.65
N TRP A 232 -1.08 23.22 3.34
CA TRP A 232 -2.18 23.98 2.76
C TRP A 232 -3.03 23.10 1.86
N THR A 233 -4.35 23.17 2.00
CA THR A 233 -5.31 22.43 1.20
C THR A 233 -6.23 23.40 0.46
N MET A 234 -6.47 23.13 -0.82
CA MET A 234 -7.43 23.87 -1.63
C MET A 234 -8.86 23.46 -1.26
N THR A 235 -9.65 24.41 -0.78
CA THR A 235 -11.04 24.19 -0.31
C THR A 235 -12.10 24.67 -1.32
N THR A 236 -11.69 25.15 -2.49
CA THR A 236 -12.62 25.48 -3.58
C THR A 236 -13.30 24.19 -4.06
N ASN A 237 -14.62 24.13 -3.88
CA ASN A 237 -15.45 22.99 -4.31
C ASN A 237 -15.96 23.18 -5.74
N GLY A 238 -16.31 22.07 -6.40
CA GLY A 238 -16.90 22.07 -7.74
C GLY A 238 -15.88 22.02 -8.87
N ALA A 239 -16.35 22.23 -10.10
CA ALA A 239 -15.50 22.20 -11.29
C ALA A 239 -14.54 23.41 -11.33
N ILE A 240 -13.25 23.16 -11.52
CA ILE A 240 -12.20 24.17 -11.57
C ILE A 240 -11.84 24.50 -13.03
N THR A 241 -11.83 25.78 -13.39
CA THR A 241 -11.26 26.28 -14.65
C THR A 241 -10.07 27.18 -14.33
N ILE A 242 -8.87 26.80 -14.77
CA ILE A 242 -7.63 27.54 -14.49
C ILE A 242 -7.72 28.97 -15.06
N GLY A 243 -7.34 29.96 -14.24
CA GLY A 243 -7.39 31.37 -14.60
C GLY A 243 -8.77 32.02 -14.46
N THR A 244 -9.83 31.24 -14.28
CA THR A 244 -11.21 31.75 -14.11
C THR A 244 -11.77 31.47 -12.72
N THR A 245 -11.72 30.24 -12.24
CA THR A 245 -12.25 29.87 -10.92
C THR A 245 -11.33 30.40 -9.83
N SER A 246 -11.88 31.02 -8.78
CA SER A 246 -11.13 31.46 -7.60
C SER A 246 -10.62 30.26 -6.80
N LEU A 247 -9.32 30.22 -6.51
CA LEU A 247 -8.66 29.10 -5.83
C LEU A 247 -8.31 29.51 -4.39
N ALA A 248 -9.06 28.98 -3.44
CA ALA A 248 -8.87 29.25 -2.01
C ALA A 248 -8.05 28.12 -1.38
N PHE A 249 -6.91 28.49 -0.78
CA PHE A 249 -6.07 27.58 0.00
C PHE A 249 -6.18 27.94 1.48
N VAL A 250 -6.44 26.93 2.30
CA VAL A 250 -6.53 27.07 3.76
C VAL A 250 -5.46 26.20 4.40
N GLN A 251 -4.85 26.69 5.48
CA GLN A 251 -3.89 25.92 6.25
C GLN A 251 -4.61 24.77 6.98
N THR A 252 -4.18 23.53 6.76
CA THR A 252 -4.79 22.32 7.32
C THR A 252 -3.87 21.51 8.23
N GLY A 253 -2.60 21.91 8.33
CA GLY A 253 -1.62 21.32 9.24
C GLY A 253 -0.39 22.23 9.38
N ALA A 254 0.37 22.05 10.44
CA ALA A 254 1.66 22.71 10.63
C ALA A 254 2.51 22.08 11.73
N GLY A 255 3.83 22.28 11.63
CA GLY A 255 4.82 21.87 12.62
C GLY A 255 4.67 22.56 13.98
N THR A 256 4.25 23.83 14.04
CA THR A 256 3.76 24.57 15.24
C THR A 256 3.37 26.00 14.81
N THR A 257 2.08 26.38 14.90
CA THR A 257 1.57 27.70 14.42
C THR A 257 0.94 28.54 15.52
N TYR A 258 1.62 28.74 16.64
CA TYR A 258 1.15 29.75 17.56
C TYR A 258 2.22 30.80 17.80
N THR A 259 2.04 31.93 17.12
CA THR A 259 2.76 33.16 17.42
C THR A 259 2.03 33.83 18.59
N GLN A 260 2.72 34.00 19.71
CA GLN A 260 2.13 34.65 20.87
C GLN A 260 1.95 36.17 20.63
N GLY A 261 0.78 36.71 21.00
CA GLY A 261 0.56 38.15 21.09
C GLY A 261 0.85 38.67 22.50
N THR A 262 0.72 40.00 22.71
CA THR A 262 0.82 40.59 24.05
C THR A 262 -0.22 39.96 24.98
N GLY A 263 0.24 39.44 26.12
CA GLY A 263 -0.61 38.83 27.14
C GLY A 263 -0.81 37.31 27.03
N ILE A 264 -0.21 36.66 26.02
CA ILE A 264 -0.18 35.21 25.86
C ILE A 264 1.28 34.76 25.88
N SER A 265 1.55 33.63 26.55
CA SER A 265 2.85 32.96 26.51
C SER A 265 2.67 31.56 25.93
N ILE A 266 3.57 31.18 25.02
CA ILE A 266 3.54 29.88 24.36
C ILE A 266 4.90 29.23 24.52
N SER A 267 4.92 28.09 25.19
CA SER A 267 6.15 27.31 25.42
C SER A 267 5.86 25.84 25.11
N GLY A 268 6.48 25.33 24.04
CA GLY A 268 6.14 24.02 23.49
C GLY A 268 4.65 23.96 23.11
N GLY A 269 3.94 22.94 23.59
CA GLY A 269 2.50 22.76 23.38
C GLY A 269 1.58 23.43 24.40
N VAL A 270 2.12 24.25 25.31
CA VAL A 270 1.33 24.91 26.37
C VAL A 270 1.03 26.35 25.97
N ILE A 271 -0.26 26.69 25.95
CA ILE A 271 -0.76 28.06 25.80
C ILE A 271 -1.20 28.55 27.18
N ALA A 272 -0.58 29.63 27.66
CA ALA A 272 -0.87 30.23 28.95
C ALA A 272 -1.06 31.74 28.86
N VAL A 273 -1.75 32.31 29.85
CA VAL A 273 -1.76 33.77 30.05
C VAL A 273 -0.36 34.21 30.47
N ASP A 274 0.18 35.23 29.81
CA ASP A 274 1.48 35.79 30.16
C ASP A 274 1.44 36.44 31.57
N SER A 275 2.58 36.38 32.26
CA SER A 275 2.86 37.06 33.52
C SER A 275 2.61 38.57 33.52
N THR A 276 2.53 39.21 32.35
CA THR A 276 2.22 40.64 32.21
C THR A 276 0.74 40.98 32.29
N VAL A 277 -0.15 39.97 32.20
CA VAL A 277 -1.61 40.19 32.29
C VAL A 277 -2.02 40.08 33.76
N ALA A 278 -2.63 41.14 34.27
CA ALA A 278 -3.20 41.15 35.61
C ALA A 278 -4.25 40.04 35.78
N ARG A 279 -4.06 39.19 36.79
CA ARG A 279 -4.95 38.09 37.15
C ARG A 279 -5.82 38.51 38.33
N LYS A 280 -6.92 37.80 38.53
CA LYS A 280 -7.87 38.07 39.61
C LYS A 280 -7.90 36.93 40.62
N TYR A 281 -7.74 37.28 41.89
CA TYR A 281 -8.09 36.44 43.03
C TYR A 281 -9.31 37.02 43.74
N SER A 282 -10.10 36.18 44.39
CA SER A 282 -11.17 36.68 45.26
C SER A 282 -11.49 35.71 46.38
N ALA A 283 -11.79 36.24 47.57
CA ALA A 283 -12.16 35.47 48.75
C ALA A 283 -13.26 36.18 49.53
N THR A 284 -14.07 35.43 50.27
CA THR A 284 -15.00 35.97 51.25
C THR A 284 -14.31 35.96 52.62
N VAL A 285 -14.45 37.04 53.38
CA VAL A 285 -13.78 37.23 54.67
C VAL A 285 -14.75 37.70 55.76
N GLY A 286 -14.30 37.56 57.00
CA GLY A 286 -15.06 37.80 58.21
C GLY A 286 -15.22 36.51 59.00
N ASP A 287 -14.77 36.52 60.24
CA ASP A 287 -14.85 35.41 61.19
C ASP A 287 -15.58 35.81 62.49
N GLY A 288 -16.04 37.06 62.58
CA GLY A 288 -16.68 37.63 63.77
C GLY A 288 -15.73 38.01 64.90
N SER A 289 -14.41 37.87 64.74
CA SER A 289 -13.45 38.08 65.84
C SER A 289 -12.17 38.83 65.44
N ALA A 290 -11.59 38.58 64.27
CA ALA A 290 -10.35 39.20 63.85
C ALA A 290 -10.60 40.57 63.21
N THR A 291 -9.90 41.59 63.69
CA THR A 291 -9.86 42.91 63.02
C THR A 291 -8.77 42.97 61.95
N SER A 292 -7.81 42.03 61.95
CA SER A 292 -6.77 41.91 60.93
C SER A 292 -6.88 40.55 60.24
N ILE A 293 -7.09 40.56 58.92
CA ILE A 293 -7.35 39.35 58.13
C ILE A 293 -6.37 39.29 56.96
N ALA A 294 -5.51 38.28 56.96
CA ALA A 294 -4.60 37.98 55.86
C ALA A 294 -5.31 37.17 54.76
N ILE A 295 -5.11 37.56 53.52
CA ILE A 295 -5.66 36.91 52.32
C ILE A 295 -4.51 36.49 51.42
N THR A 296 -4.35 35.18 51.23
CA THR A 296 -3.38 34.60 50.31
C THR A 296 -3.95 34.54 48.88
N HIS A 297 -3.48 35.42 47.99
CA HIS A 297 -3.92 35.52 46.60
C HIS A 297 -3.00 34.81 45.59
N SER A 298 -1.73 34.57 45.95
CA SER A 298 -0.75 33.85 45.11
C SER A 298 -0.56 34.43 43.70
N LEU A 299 -0.77 35.73 43.50
CA LEU A 299 -0.62 36.38 42.19
C LEU A 299 0.85 36.60 41.80
N GLY A 300 1.77 36.51 42.76
CA GLY A 300 3.21 36.61 42.51
C GLY A 300 3.72 38.05 42.38
N THR A 301 2.90 39.05 42.72
CA THR A 301 3.25 40.48 42.70
C THR A 301 2.68 41.22 43.92
N GLN A 302 3.33 42.30 44.32
CA GLN A 302 2.81 43.27 45.30
C GLN A 302 2.09 44.45 44.63
N ASP A 303 2.25 44.61 43.31
CA ASP A 303 1.55 45.63 42.52
C ASP A 303 0.10 45.16 42.29
N VAL A 304 -0.70 45.26 43.34
CA VAL A 304 -2.08 44.76 43.36
C VAL A 304 -3.09 45.89 43.61
N HIS A 305 -4.30 45.70 43.09
CA HIS A 305 -5.47 46.49 43.43
C HIS A 305 -6.44 45.65 44.25
N VAL A 306 -6.82 46.13 45.44
CA VAL A 306 -7.74 45.43 46.35
C VAL A 306 -9.05 46.20 46.42
N GLN A 307 -10.16 45.52 46.15
CA GLN A 307 -11.51 46.04 46.31
C GLN A 307 -12.29 45.15 47.29
N VAL A 308 -12.83 45.75 48.34
CA VAL A 308 -13.73 45.09 49.29
C VAL A 308 -15.16 45.51 49.01
N ARG A 309 -16.09 44.55 49.08
CA ARG A 309 -17.53 44.80 48.99
C ARG A 309 -18.27 44.05 50.08
N ASP A 310 -19.38 44.62 50.54
CA ASP A 310 -20.37 43.88 51.34
C ASP A 310 -20.88 42.67 50.56
N ALA A 311 -20.82 41.49 51.18
CA ALA A 311 -21.12 40.23 50.52
C ALA A 311 -22.62 40.10 50.16
N SER A 312 -23.49 40.82 50.86
CA SER A 312 -24.94 40.75 50.67
C SER A 312 -25.46 41.80 49.70
N THR A 313 -24.91 43.02 49.76
CA THR A 313 -25.39 44.18 49.00
C THR A 313 -24.50 44.57 47.83
N ASN A 314 -23.28 44.03 47.75
CA ASN A 314 -22.23 44.45 46.81
C ASN A 314 -21.83 45.94 46.92
N ALA A 315 -22.20 46.63 48.00
CA ALA A 315 -21.72 47.99 48.25
C ALA A 315 -20.19 47.99 48.46
N ILE A 316 -19.50 48.99 47.89
CA ILE A 316 -18.06 49.18 48.13
C ILE A 316 -17.84 49.52 49.60
N VAL A 317 -16.85 48.86 50.19
CA VAL A 317 -16.41 49.14 51.56
C VAL A 317 -14.94 49.53 51.49
N GLU A 318 -14.63 50.72 52.00
CA GLU A 318 -13.24 51.15 52.14
C GLU A 318 -12.64 50.54 53.40
N VAL A 319 -11.48 49.92 53.25
CA VAL A 319 -10.78 49.19 54.30
C VAL A 319 -9.29 49.47 54.11
N ASP A 320 -8.57 49.68 55.21
CA ASP A 320 -7.12 49.77 55.17
C ASP A 320 -6.53 48.41 54.80
N TRP A 321 -5.62 48.39 53.84
CA TRP A 321 -4.94 47.16 53.44
C TRP A 321 -3.48 47.40 53.10
N VAL A 322 -2.67 46.35 53.26
CA VAL A 322 -1.25 46.34 52.90
C VAL A 322 -0.93 45.06 52.12
N ALA A 323 -0.22 45.18 51.00
CA ALA A 323 0.41 44.04 50.33
C ALA A 323 1.61 43.57 51.17
N THR A 324 1.38 42.61 52.06
CA THR A 324 2.39 42.10 53.00
C THR A 324 3.43 41.17 52.36
N SER A 325 3.11 40.58 51.20
CA SER A 325 4.06 39.85 50.35
C SER A 325 3.53 39.78 48.91
N THR A 326 4.31 39.20 47.99
CA THR A 326 3.86 38.92 46.60
C THR A 326 2.70 37.94 46.50
N THR A 327 2.30 37.31 47.61
CA THR A 327 1.22 36.32 47.64
C THR A 327 0.13 36.64 48.66
N VAL A 328 0.28 37.69 49.48
CA VAL A 328 -0.63 37.98 50.59
C VAL A 328 -0.91 39.47 50.73
N VAL A 329 -2.19 39.83 50.83
CA VAL A 329 -2.65 41.15 51.30
C VAL A 329 -3.29 41.00 52.69
N THR A 330 -3.09 41.98 53.57
CA THR A 330 -3.71 41.98 54.91
C THR A 330 -4.65 43.17 55.03
N LEU A 331 -5.91 42.90 55.37
CA LEU A 331 -6.94 43.90 55.61
C LEU A 331 -7.02 44.22 57.10
N THR A 332 -7.27 45.48 57.43
CA THR A 332 -7.49 45.95 58.80
C THR A 332 -8.85 46.63 58.89
N PHE A 333 -9.71 46.10 59.75
CA PHE A 333 -11.06 46.60 60.00
C PHE A 333 -11.13 47.30 61.35
N ALA A 334 -11.88 48.41 61.43
CA ALA A 334 -12.14 49.09 62.70
C ALA A 334 -12.96 48.22 63.68
N VAL A 335 -13.83 47.36 63.15
CA VAL A 335 -14.64 46.39 63.91
C VAL A 335 -14.53 45.04 63.21
N ALA A 336 -14.40 43.96 63.97
CA ALA A 336 -14.29 42.62 63.42
C ALA A 336 -15.51 42.30 62.52
N PRO A 337 -15.32 42.03 61.23
CA PRO A 337 -16.42 41.70 60.34
C PRO A 337 -17.13 40.43 60.79
N ALA A 338 -18.46 40.44 60.73
CA ALA A 338 -19.26 39.25 60.94
C ALA A 338 -18.86 38.12 59.97
N SER A 339 -19.20 36.88 60.30
CA SER A 339 -18.82 35.73 59.48
C SER A 339 -19.23 35.93 58.01
N ASN A 340 -18.27 35.85 57.10
CA ASN A 340 -18.45 36.02 55.66
C ASN A 340 -19.07 37.36 55.21
N ALA A 341 -18.92 38.43 56.01
CA ALA A 341 -19.54 39.72 55.74
C ALA A 341 -19.04 40.40 54.45
N TYR A 342 -17.79 40.14 54.02
CA TYR A 342 -17.18 40.88 52.92
C TYR A 342 -16.62 39.99 51.82
N ARG A 343 -16.81 40.39 50.56
CA ARG A 343 -16.15 39.82 49.39
C ARG A 343 -14.98 40.70 48.99
N VAL A 344 -13.79 40.11 48.94
CA VAL A 344 -12.55 40.78 48.55
C VAL A 344 -12.13 40.31 47.18
N VAL A 345 -11.72 41.25 46.34
CA VAL A 345 -11.12 41.00 45.03
C VAL A 345 -9.73 41.62 45.02
N VAL A 346 -8.73 40.83 44.63
CA VAL A 346 -7.34 41.26 44.43
C VAL A 346 -7.02 41.09 42.95
N ILE A 347 -6.55 42.13 42.29
CA ILE A 347 -6.12 42.11 40.88
C ILE A 347 -4.64 42.45 40.82
N GLY A 348 -3.84 41.67 40.12
CA GLY A 348 -2.39 41.84 39.98
C GLY A 348 -1.76 40.79 39.07
#